data_AF-A0A183JS82-F1
#
_entry.id   AF-A0A183JS82-F1
#
_cell.length_a   1.000
_cell.length_b   1.000
_cell.length_c   1.000
_cell.angle_alpha   90.00
_cell.angle_beta   90.00
_cell.angle_gamma   90.00
#
_symmetry.space_group_name_H-M   'P 1'
#
loop_
_entity.id
_entity.type
_entity.pdbx_description
1 polymer ?
#
loop_
_entity_poly.entity_id
_entity_poly.type
_entity_poly.pdbx_seq_one_letter_code
_entity_poly.pdbx_strand_id
1 'polypeptide(L)' 'MSNSFLWERTNQLPAKEEIRKRRWKWIGHTLRKSPNCIMRQALTWNPEGKRKRGRPKNTLRREIEADMKRMNSHW' A
#
# COMPACT_ATOMS: atom_id res chain seq x y z
N MET A 1 -24.86 22.91 2.35
CA MET A 1 -23.95 22.20 3.26
C MET A 1 -22.82 21.60 2.42
N SER A 2 -21.57 22.00 2.65
CA SER A 2 -20.44 21.45 1.90
C SER A 2 -20.02 20.09 2.46
N ASN A 3 -19.48 19.22 1.60
CA ASN A 3 -18.90 17.95 2.04
C ASN A 3 -17.79 18.15 3.10
N SER A 4 -17.04 19.26 3.05
CA SER A 4 -15.99 19.57 4.03
C SER A 4 -16.52 19.64 5.46
N PHE A 5 -17.70 20.24 5.68
CA PHE A 5 -18.32 20.36 6.99
C PHE A 5 -18.78 19.01 7.56
N LEU A 6 -19.24 18.09 6.72
CA LEU A 6 -19.63 16.73 7.13
C LEU A 6 -18.42 15.87 7.54
N TRP A 7 -17.29 16.01 6.84
CA TRP A 7 -16.03 15.32 7.20
C TRP A 7 -15.48 15.78 8.54
N GLU A 8 -15.55 17.09 8.81
CA GLU A 8 -15.09 17.68 10.07
C GLU A 8 -15.96 17.22 11.26
N ARG A 9 -17.27 17.10 11.06
CA ARG A 9 -18.20 16.64 12.10
C ARG A 9 -18.10 15.14 12.41
N THR A 10 -17.70 14.34 11.44
CA THR A 10 -17.65 12.88 11.59
C THR A 10 -16.28 12.36 12.06
N ASN A 11 -15.24 13.21 12.12
CA ASN A 11 -13.86 12.82 12.45
C ASN A 11 -13.33 11.63 11.61
N GLN A 12 -13.92 11.38 10.43
CA GLN A 12 -13.56 10.23 9.61
C GLN A 12 -12.25 10.52 8.87
N LEU A 13 -11.33 9.57 8.90
CA LEU A 13 -10.12 9.65 8.07
C LEU A 13 -10.50 9.40 6.60
N PRO A 14 -9.87 10.09 5.64
CA PRO A 14 -10.04 9.78 4.24
C PRO A 14 -9.75 8.29 3.99
N ALA A 15 -10.62 7.60 3.25
CA ALA A 15 -10.49 6.16 3.00
C ALA A 15 -9.11 5.76 2.44
N LYS A 16 -8.48 6.63 1.63
CA LYS A 16 -7.12 6.42 1.12
C LYS A 16 -6.07 6.33 2.23
N GLU A 17 -6.19 7.15 3.28
CA GLU A 17 -5.28 7.12 4.42
C GLU A 17 -5.48 5.89 5.29
N GLU A 18 -6.73 5.46 5.46
CA GLU A 18 -7.04 4.25 6.21
C GLU A 18 -6.53 3.00 5.51
N ILE A 19 -6.76 2.89 4.19
CA ILE A 19 -6.23 1.80 3.36
C ILE A 19 -4.70 1.76 3.45
N ARG A 20 -4.04 2.93 3.36
CA ARG A 20 -2.58 3.04 3.51
C ARG A 20 -2.11 2.58 4.89
N LYS A 21 -2.74 3.03 5.98
CA LYS A 21 -2.40 2.61 7.35
C LYS A 21 -2.54 1.08 7.52
N ARG A 22 -3.62 0.48 7.03
CA ARG A 22 -3.85 -0.96 7.08
C ARG A 22 -2.81 -1.73 6.27
N ARG A 23 -2.48 -1.26 5.07
CA ARG A 23 -1.43 -1.83 4.21
C ARG A 23 -0.07 -1.81 4.89
N TRP A 24 0.30 -0.70 5.55
CA TRP A 24 1.56 -0.60 6.29
C TRP A 24 1.64 -1.55 7.48
N LYS A 25 0.56 -1.68 8.26
CA LYS A 25 0.49 -2.68 9.35
C LYS A 25 0.73 -4.09 8.82
N TRP A 26 0.12 -4.43 7.67
CA TRP A 26 0.29 -5.74 7.05
C TRP A 26 1.72 -5.97 6.55
N ILE A 27 2.33 -5.00 5.86
CA ILE A 27 3.73 -5.10 5.41
C ILE A 27 4.68 -5.30 6.59
N GLY A 28 4.51 -4.52 7.66
CA GLY A 28 5.30 -4.67 8.88
C GLY A 28 5.15 -6.06 9.52
N HIS A 29 3.94 -6.62 9.52
CA HIS A 29 3.71 -8.00 10.00
C HIS A 29 4.43 -9.03 9.13
N THR A 30 4.33 -8.90 7.81
CA THR A 30 4.97 -9.81 6.84
C THR A 30 6.50 -9.76 6.93
N LEU A 31 7.08 -8.57 7.12
CA LEU A 31 8.54 -8.41 7.24
C LEU A 31 9.11 -8.99 8.53
N ARG A 32 8.32 -9.08 9.61
CA ARG A 32 8.73 -9.77 10.86
C ARG A 32 8.78 -11.29 10.74
N LYS A 33 8.18 -11.88 9.70
CA LYS A 33 8.25 -13.33 9.45
C LYS A 33 9.65 -13.71 8.94
N SER A 34 9.98 -15.01 9.02
CA SER A 34 11.25 -15.54 8.56
C SER A 34 11.49 -15.23 7.07
N PRO A 35 12.75 -15.09 6.62
CA PRO A 35 13.09 -14.83 5.22
C PRO A 35 12.53 -15.88 4.25
N ASN A 36 12.40 -17.12 4.73
CA ASN A 36 11.91 -18.25 3.95
C ASN A 36 10.37 -18.31 3.89
N CYS A 37 9.66 -17.41 4.58
CA CYS A 37 8.22 -17.36 4.53
C CYS A 37 7.75 -16.94 3.14
N ILE A 38 6.88 -17.74 2.53
CA ILE A 38 6.31 -17.52 1.19
C ILE A 38 5.75 -16.09 1.05
N MET A 39 5.09 -15.58 2.08
CA MET A 39 4.53 -14.21 2.06
C MET A 39 5.61 -13.12 1.97
N ARG A 40 6.77 -13.33 2.60
CA ARG A 40 7.89 -12.38 2.56
C ARG A 40 8.62 -12.44 1.22
N GLN A 41 8.74 -13.62 0.63
CA GLN A 41 9.27 -13.80 -0.73
C GLN A 41 8.33 -13.20 -1.79
N ALA A 42 7.02 -13.40 -1.66
CA ALA A 42 6.03 -12.83 -2.56
C ALA A 42 6.04 -11.29 -2.59
N LEU A 43 6.42 -10.65 -1.47
CA LEU A 43 6.53 -9.18 -1.39
C LEU A 43 7.62 -8.62 -2.32
N THR A 44 8.71 -9.36 -2.53
CA THR A 44 9.84 -8.95 -3.37
C THR A 44 9.83 -9.60 -4.76
N TRP A 45 8.97 -10.58 -4.98
CA TRP A 45 8.87 -11.34 -6.23
C TRP A 45 8.51 -10.42 -7.42
N ASN A 46 9.36 -10.44 -8.46
CA ASN A 46 9.05 -9.85 -9.76
C ASN A 46 8.68 -10.96 -10.77
N PRO A 47 7.40 -11.13 -11.15
CA PRO A 47 7.01 -12.23 -12.01
C PRO A 47 7.56 -12.03 -13.42
N GLU A 48 8.27 -13.03 -13.91
CA GLU A 48 8.81 -13.05 -15.27
C GLU A 48 7.67 -13.28 -16.29
N GLY A 49 7.70 -12.56 -17.40
CA GLY A 49 6.72 -12.70 -18.47
C GLY A 49 6.11 -11.39 -18.99
N LYS A 50 5.50 -11.48 -20.17
CA LYS A 50 4.82 -10.34 -20.82
C LYS A 50 3.42 -10.16 -20.23
N ARG A 51 3.11 -8.96 -19.75
CA ARG A 51 1.74 -8.59 -19.33
C ARG A 51 0.83 -8.47 -20.55
N LYS A 52 -0.43 -8.91 -20.42
CA LYS A 52 -1.46 -8.68 -21.46
C LYS A 52 -1.68 -7.17 -21.67
N ARG A 53 -1.89 -6.76 -22.94
CA ARG A 53 -2.26 -5.39 -23.31
C ARG A 53 -3.57 -5.03 -22.59
N GLY A 54 -3.62 -3.84 -21.97
CA GLY A 54 -4.79 -3.37 -21.21
C GLY A 54 -4.73 -3.63 -19.69
N ARG A 55 -3.81 -4.48 -19.20
CA ARG A 55 -3.65 -4.65 -17.75
C ARG A 55 -2.98 -3.40 -17.13
N PRO A 56 -3.54 -2.83 -16.05
CA PRO A 56 -2.94 -1.70 -15.35
C PRO A 56 -1.48 -1.98 -14.93
N LYS A 57 -0.63 -0.96 -15.04
CA LYS A 57 0.81 -1.02 -14.72
C LYS A 57 1.10 -0.86 -13.21
N ASN A 58 0.09 -0.94 -12.34
CA ASN A 58 0.28 -0.86 -10.91
C ASN A 58 0.77 -2.22 -10.38
N THR A 59 1.99 -2.20 -9.86
CA THR A 59 2.55 -3.34 -9.11
C THR A 59 2.43 -3.00 -7.63
N LEU A 60 2.19 -3.99 -6.76
CA LEU A 60 2.23 -3.81 -5.31
C LEU A 60 3.47 -3.02 -4.87
N ARG A 61 4.64 -3.33 -5.43
CA ARG A 61 5.90 -2.60 -5.20
C ARG A 61 5.82 -1.10 -5.53
N ARG A 62 5.17 -0.71 -6.63
CA ARG A 62 5.01 0.70 -7.03
C ARG A 62 4.04 1.44 -6.13
N GLU A 63 2.97 0.79 -5.71
CA GLU A 63 2.01 1.39 -4.78
C GLU A 63 2.66 1.59 -3.40
N ILE A 64 3.44 0.62 -2.93
CA ILE A 64 4.21 0.75 -1.68
C ILE A 64 5.24 1.89 -1.79
N GLU A 65 5.99 1.97 -2.88
CA GLU A 65 6.97 3.05 -3.09
C GLU A 65 6.30 4.44 -3.13
N ALA A 66 5.15 4.55 -3.78
CA ALA A 66 4.36 5.78 -3.78
C ALA A 66 3.84 6.13 -2.38
N ASP A 67 3.38 5.12 -1.63
CA ASP A 67 2.95 5.28 -0.24
C ASP A 67 4.12 5.75 0.65
N MET A 68 5.35 5.23 0.45
CA MET A 68 6.57 5.67 1.16
C MET A 68 6.91 7.13 0.85
N LYS A 69 6.99 7.49 -0.43
CA LYS A 69 7.28 8.87 -0.86
C LYS A 69 6.29 9.86 -0.25
N ARG A 70 5.02 9.47 -0.15
CA ARG A 70 3.96 10.32 0.42
C ARG A 70 3.95 10.38 1.95
N MET A 71 4.61 9.45 2.64
CA MET A 71 4.76 9.49 4.11
C MET A 71 6.03 10.22 4.56
N ASN A 72 6.85 10.71 3.62
CA ASN A 72 8.15 11.35 3.90
C ASN A 72 9.04 10.53 4.86
N SER A 73 8.92 9.21 4.79
CA SER A 73 9.71 8.29 5.59
C SER A 73 11.02 8.07 4.83
N HIS A 74 12.02 8.89 5.15
CA HIS A 74 13.40 8.58 4.78
C HIS A 74 13.76 7.31 5.56
N TRP A 75 14.02 6.23 4.84
CA TRP A 75 14.73 5.08 5.38
C TRP A 75 16.22 5.37 5.36
#